data_AF-S8C5Q3-F1
#
_entry.id   AF-S8C5Q3-F1
#
_cell.length_a   1.000
_cell.length_b   1.000
_cell.length_c   1.000
_cell.angle_alpha   90.00
_cell.angle_beta   90.00
_cell.angle_gamma   90.00
#
_symmetry.space_group_name_H-M   'P 1'
#
loop_
_entity.id
_entity.type
_entity.pdbx_description
1 polymer ?
#
loop_
_entity_poly.entity_id
_entity_poly.type
_entity_poly.pdbx_seq_one_letter_code
_entity_poly.pdbx_strand_id
1 'polypeptide(L)'
;YRASRCRSLVHCMSLDADVPTVSQTKSNFLKAYKTPIPSIYNTVLQELIVQQHLMRYKKSYQYDPVFALGFVTVYDQLMEGYPSAEDRDAIFKAYIEALNEDPAQYRADAQKLEEWASGQSASSLVDYASRDGDVEGILKDIAGRAGSKGNFSYSRFFAVGLFRLLELANATEPTILDKLCAALNVNKKSVDRDLDVYRNLLSKLVQAKELLNEYIGREKKKKEER
;
A
#
# COMPACT_ATOMS: atom_id res chain seq x y z
N TYR A 1 -24.55 -38.52 -53.33
CA TYR A 1 -24.77 -38.35 -51.87
C TYR A 1 -23.48 -37.86 -51.23
N ARG A 2 -23.45 -36.59 -50.82
CA ARG A 2 -22.28 -35.91 -50.23
C ARG A 2 -22.44 -35.97 -48.71
N ALA A 3 -21.54 -36.64 -47.99
CA ALA A 3 -21.53 -36.63 -46.53
C ALA A 3 -20.58 -35.52 -46.05
N SER A 4 -21.15 -34.42 -45.55
CA SER A 4 -20.41 -33.35 -44.86
C SER A 4 -19.99 -33.83 -43.48
N ARG A 5 -18.69 -33.88 -43.23
CA ARG A 5 -18.12 -34.21 -41.91
C ARG A 5 -17.87 -32.90 -41.17
N CYS A 6 -18.76 -32.55 -40.24
CA CYS A 6 -18.62 -31.38 -39.38
C CYS A 6 -17.48 -31.66 -38.38
N ARG A 7 -16.33 -31.00 -38.52
CA ARG A 7 -15.28 -31.01 -37.49
C ARG A 7 -15.67 -29.99 -36.42
N SER A 8 -16.09 -30.47 -35.25
CA SER A 8 -16.21 -29.65 -34.05
C SER A 8 -14.80 -29.25 -33.61
N LEU A 9 -14.45 -27.97 -33.79
CA LEU A 9 -13.31 -27.37 -33.11
C LEU A 9 -13.73 -27.16 -31.66
N VAL A 10 -13.17 -27.97 -30.75
CA VAL A 10 -13.25 -27.72 -29.32
C VAL A 10 -12.37 -26.51 -29.05
N HIS A 11 -12.97 -25.33 -29.06
CA HIS A 11 -12.32 -24.11 -28.59
C HIS A 11 -12.32 -24.14 -27.07
N CYS A 12 -11.22 -24.62 -26.50
CA CYS A 12 -10.97 -24.51 -25.07
C CYS A 12 -10.66 -23.04 -24.77
N MET A 13 -11.69 -22.23 -24.53
CA MET A 13 -11.51 -20.91 -23.94
C MET A 13 -11.15 -21.12 -22.47
N SER A 14 -9.86 -21.21 -22.17
CA SER A 14 -9.39 -20.84 -20.84
C SER A 14 -9.70 -19.36 -20.67
N LEU A 15 -10.77 -19.03 -19.94
CA LEU A 15 -10.99 -17.69 -19.40
C LEU A 15 -10.01 -17.45 -18.25
N ASP A 16 -8.71 -17.61 -18.50
CA ASP A 16 -7.71 -16.96 -17.68
C ASP A 16 -7.70 -15.52 -18.17
N ALA A 17 -8.33 -14.61 -17.42
CA ALA A 17 -8.12 -13.19 -17.63
C ALA A 17 -6.59 -12.97 -17.59
N ASP A 18 -6.01 -12.59 -18.73
CA ASP A 18 -4.56 -12.43 -18.87
C ASP A 18 -4.06 -11.49 -17.76
N VAL A 19 -3.23 -12.03 -16.86
CA VAL A 19 -2.74 -11.28 -15.71
C VAL A 19 -1.97 -10.08 -16.26
N PRO A 20 -2.36 -8.83 -15.92
CA PRO A 20 -1.70 -7.64 -16.45
C PRO A 20 -0.19 -7.71 -16.22
N THR A 21 0.60 -7.20 -17.17
CA THR A 21 2.04 -7.03 -16.96
C THR A 21 2.32 -5.75 -16.18
N VAL A 22 3.52 -5.67 -15.60
CA VAL A 22 4.03 -4.42 -14.98
C VAL A 22 3.97 -3.25 -15.97
N SER A 23 4.34 -3.50 -17.23
CA SER A 23 4.29 -2.48 -18.29
C SER A 23 2.87 -2.00 -18.55
N GLN A 24 1.90 -2.93 -18.57
CA GLN A 24 0.48 -2.59 -18.71
C GLN A 24 -0.02 -1.73 -17.54
N THR A 25 0.33 -2.08 -16.31
CA THR A 25 -0.04 -1.29 -15.11
C THR A 25 0.55 0.12 -15.17
N LYS A 26 1.83 0.26 -15.52
CA LYS A 26 2.46 1.58 -15.72
C LYS A 26 1.79 2.38 -16.84
N SER A 27 1.45 1.72 -17.95
CA SER A 27 0.71 2.35 -19.05
C SER A 27 -0.67 2.82 -18.60
N ASN A 28 -1.39 2.02 -17.82
CA ASN A 28 -2.70 2.39 -17.28
C ASN A 28 -2.60 3.62 -16.38
N PHE A 29 -1.60 3.68 -15.49
CA PHE A 29 -1.34 4.84 -14.64
C PHE A 29 -1.11 6.12 -15.47
N LEU A 30 -0.23 6.08 -16.48
CA LEU A 30 0.07 7.24 -17.34
C LEU A 30 -1.12 7.64 -18.24
N LYS A 31 -2.03 6.71 -18.54
CA LYS A 31 -3.27 7.02 -19.26
C LYS A 31 -4.30 7.70 -18.36
N ALA A 32 -4.38 7.26 -17.10
CA ALA A 32 -5.29 7.79 -16.09
C ALA A 32 -4.86 9.18 -15.60
N TYR A 33 -3.55 9.40 -15.41
CA TYR A 33 -2.98 10.68 -15.00
C TYR A 33 -2.00 11.22 -16.06
N LYS A 34 -2.45 12.22 -16.82
CA LYS A 34 -1.72 12.76 -17.98
C LYS A 34 -0.84 13.98 -17.66
N THR A 35 -0.98 14.54 -16.47
CA THR A 35 -0.23 15.72 -16.05
C THR A 35 1.21 15.32 -15.69
N PRO A 36 2.23 16.14 -16.04
CA PRO A 36 3.60 15.86 -15.63
C PRO A 36 3.76 15.82 -14.11
N ILE A 37 4.35 14.74 -13.59
CA ILE A 37 4.72 14.60 -12.18
C ILE A 37 6.20 14.99 -12.04
N PRO A 38 6.57 15.87 -11.08
CA PRO A 38 7.98 16.20 -10.83
C PRO A 38 8.81 14.94 -10.59
N SER A 39 10.02 14.88 -11.17
CA SER A 39 10.86 13.68 -11.23
C SER A 39 11.16 13.06 -9.87
N ILE A 40 11.29 13.90 -8.84
CA ILE A 40 11.52 13.47 -7.44
C ILE A 40 10.40 12.56 -6.91
N TYR A 41 9.14 12.83 -7.26
CA TYR A 41 8.00 11.98 -6.89
C TYR A 41 7.82 10.84 -7.89
N ASN A 42 7.91 11.15 -9.20
CA ASN A 42 7.62 10.17 -10.25
C ASN A 42 8.53 8.94 -10.17
N THR A 43 9.81 9.12 -9.86
CA THR A 43 10.76 8.00 -9.75
C THR A 43 10.29 6.99 -8.70
N VAL A 44 9.94 7.47 -7.51
CA VAL A 44 9.52 6.62 -6.40
C VAL A 44 8.12 6.06 -6.61
N LEU A 45 7.19 6.83 -7.18
CA LEU A 45 5.86 6.33 -7.58
C LEU A 45 5.98 5.17 -8.58
N GLN A 46 6.84 5.28 -9.59
CA GLN A 46 7.03 4.22 -10.57
C GLN A 46 7.65 2.95 -9.97
N GLU A 47 8.52 3.08 -8.97
CA GLU A 47 9.05 1.94 -8.22
C GLU A 47 7.98 1.29 -7.35
N LEU A 48 7.16 2.09 -6.65
CA LEU A 48 6.04 1.61 -5.84
C LEU A 48 5.01 0.85 -6.69
N ILE A 49 4.66 1.37 -7.88
CA ILE A 49 3.76 0.68 -8.82
C ILE A 49 4.28 -0.72 -9.15
N VAL A 50 5.58 -0.87 -9.40
CA VAL A 50 6.17 -2.19 -9.70
C VAL A 50 6.04 -3.11 -8.49
N GLN A 51 6.42 -2.63 -7.30
CA GLN A 51 6.37 -3.44 -6.08
C GLN A 51 4.95 -3.89 -5.75
N GLN A 52 3.98 -2.98 -5.84
CA GLN A 52 2.58 -3.31 -5.56
C GLN A 52 1.96 -4.17 -6.65
N HIS A 53 2.31 -3.97 -7.92
CA HIS A 53 1.89 -4.87 -9.01
C HIS A 53 2.33 -6.32 -8.73
N LEU A 54 3.61 -6.51 -8.41
CA LEU A 54 4.16 -7.84 -8.11
C LEU A 54 3.53 -8.48 -6.88
N MET A 55 2.90 -7.70 -6.01
CA MET A 55 2.17 -8.16 -4.83
C MET A 55 0.70 -8.47 -5.17
N ARG A 56 0.01 -7.52 -5.84
CA ARG A 56 -1.40 -7.55 -6.23
C ARG A 56 -1.77 -8.75 -7.10
N TYR A 57 -0.85 -9.18 -7.95
CA TYR A 57 -1.07 -10.27 -8.90
C TYR A 57 -0.42 -11.60 -8.45
N LYS A 58 0.05 -11.70 -7.19
CA LYS A 58 0.40 -13.01 -6.61
C LYS A 58 -0.85 -13.86 -6.48
N LYS A 59 -0.71 -15.18 -6.69
CA LYS A 59 -1.80 -16.14 -6.46
C LYS A 59 -2.36 -16.12 -5.04
N SER A 60 -1.52 -15.77 -4.06
CA SER A 60 -1.92 -15.66 -2.66
C SER A 60 -2.54 -14.31 -2.31
N TYR A 61 -2.55 -13.33 -3.23
CA TYR A 61 -3.00 -11.99 -2.92
C TYR A 61 -4.43 -12.00 -2.39
N GLN A 62 -4.60 -11.32 -1.28
CA GLN A 62 -5.89 -11.03 -0.71
C GLN A 62 -5.79 -9.64 -0.12
N TYR A 63 -6.71 -8.76 -0.51
CA TYR A 63 -6.81 -7.43 0.05
C TYR A 63 -7.02 -7.51 1.57
N ASP A 64 -6.35 -6.63 2.31
CA ASP A 64 -6.54 -6.48 3.75
C ASP A 64 -6.51 -5.00 4.16
N PRO A 65 -7.39 -4.55 5.07
CA PRO A 65 -7.42 -3.14 5.50
C PRO A 65 -6.13 -2.65 6.16
N VAL A 66 -5.35 -3.52 6.81
CA VAL A 66 -4.06 -3.16 7.45
C VAL A 66 -3.02 -2.82 6.38
N PHE A 67 -2.99 -3.59 5.29
CA PHE A 67 -2.22 -3.28 4.10
C PHE A 67 -2.64 -1.95 3.49
N ALA A 68 -3.94 -1.70 3.35
CA ALA A 68 -4.44 -0.46 2.78
C ALA A 68 -4.02 0.75 3.62
N LEU A 69 -4.15 0.65 4.95
CA LEU A 69 -3.61 1.64 5.90
C LEU A 69 -2.13 1.89 5.66
N GLY A 70 -1.32 0.84 5.58
CA GLY A 70 0.11 0.99 5.36
C GLY A 70 0.45 1.61 4.00
N PHE A 71 -0.24 1.23 2.93
CA PHE A 71 -0.06 1.83 1.62
C PHE A 71 -0.42 3.32 1.62
N VAL A 72 -1.60 3.67 2.16
CA VAL A 72 -2.05 5.06 2.27
C VAL A 72 -1.04 5.89 3.08
N THR A 73 -0.55 5.36 4.19
CA THR A 73 0.51 5.99 5.01
C THR A 73 1.77 6.28 4.19
N VAL A 74 2.28 5.29 3.45
CA VAL A 74 3.47 5.46 2.60
C VAL A 74 3.22 6.50 1.52
N TYR A 75 2.06 6.42 0.87
CA TYR A 75 1.71 7.33 -0.21
C TYR A 75 1.62 8.78 0.27
N ASP A 76 0.93 9.03 1.38
CA ASP A 76 0.74 10.39 1.89
C ASP A 76 2.06 11.01 2.36
N GLN A 77 2.94 10.22 3.01
CA GLN A 77 4.28 10.68 3.37
C GLN A 77 5.18 10.91 2.15
N LEU A 78 5.10 10.04 1.14
CA LEU A 78 5.78 10.25 -0.14
C LEU A 78 5.34 11.56 -0.79
N MET A 79 4.04 11.83 -0.83
CA MET A 79 3.45 12.97 -1.49
C MET A 79 3.39 14.24 -0.62
N GLU A 80 3.94 14.20 0.59
CA GLU A 80 4.06 15.38 1.45
C GLU A 80 4.85 16.49 0.74
N GLY A 81 4.36 17.72 0.76
CA GLY A 81 4.97 18.85 0.06
C GLY A 81 4.76 18.85 -1.46
N TYR A 82 3.91 17.96 -2.01
CA TYR A 82 3.48 18.06 -3.40
C TYR A 82 2.69 19.37 -3.62
N PRO A 83 2.93 20.13 -4.71
CA PRO A 83 2.39 21.49 -4.84
C PRO A 83 0.86 21.63 -4.85
N SER A 84 0.15 20.61 -5.34
CA SER A 84 -1.31 20.62 -5.51
C SER A 84 -1.93 19.43 -4.78
N ALA A 85 -2.83 19.71 -3.83
CA ALA A 85 -3.57 18.68 -3.11
C ALA A 85 -4.53 17.92 -4.04
N GLU A 86 -5.16 18.61 -4.99
CA GLU A 86 -6.02 18.00 -6.00
C GLU A 86 -5.24 17.03 -6.88
N ASP A 87 -4.04 17.41 -7.33
CA ASP A 87 -3.18 16.52 -8.12
C ASP A 87 -2.71 15.32 -7.31
N ARG A 88 -2.39 15.50 -6.02
CA ARG A 88 -2.04 14.38 -5.14
C ARG A 88 -3.19 13.37 -5.08
N ASP A 89 -4.42 13.84 -4.87
CA ASP A 89 -5.56 12.93 -4.77
C ASP A 89 -5.88 12.28 -6.13
N ALA A 90 -5.72 13.01 -7.23
CA ALA A 90 -5.85 12.48 -8.59
C ALA A 90 -4.77 11.42 -8.92
N ILE A 91 -3.52 11.64 -8.50
CA ILE A 91 -2.43 10.66 -8.64
C ILE A 91 -2.74 9.41 -7.82
N PHE A 92 -3.22 9.55 -6.59
CA PHE A 92 -3.61 8.41 -5.74
C PHE A 92 -4.68 7.57 -6.42
N LYS A 93 -5.73 8.23 -6.91
CA LYS A 93 -6.82 7.58 -7.64
C LYS A 93 -6.30 6.83 -8.87
N ALA A 94 -5.55 7.51 -9.74
CA ALA A 94 -4.98 6.91 -10.94
C ALA A 94 -4.04 5.73 -10.63
N TYR A 95 -3.28 5.82 -9.54
CA TYR A 95 -2.37 4.77 -9.10
C TYR A 95 -3.13 3.50 -8.71
N ILE A 96 -4.15 3.62 -7.86
CA ILE A 96 -4.91 2.45 -7.36
C ILE A 96 -5.76 1.84 -8.48
N GLU A 97 -6.39 2.69 -9.30
CA GLU A 97 -7.17 2.23 -10.46
C GLU A 97 -6.29 1.50 -11.49
N ALA A 98 -5.03 1.92 -11.68
CA ALA A 98 -4.10 1.24 -12.58
C ALA A 98 -3.79 -0.21 -12.15
N LEU A 99 -3.95 -0.52 -10.87
CA LEU A 99 -3.81 -1.86 -10.28
C LEU A 99 -5.13 -2.66 -10.28
N ASN A 100 -6.20 -2.12 -10.88
CA ASN A 100 -7.55 -2.68 -10.84
C ASN A 100 -8.07 -2.85 -9.41
N GLU A 101 -7.92 -1.80 -8.61
CA GLU A 101 -8.44 -1.73 -7.24
C GLU A 101 -9.21 -0.43 -7.01
N ASP A 102 -9.92 -0.36 -5.87
CA ASP A 102 -10.79 0.77 -5.55
C ASP A 102 -10.09 1.79 -4.62
N PRO A 103 -9.76 2.99 -5.10
CA PRO A 103 -9.14 4.02 -4.27
C PRO A 103 -10.03 4.49 -3.12
N ALA A 104 -11.36 4.47 -3.28
CA ALA A 104 -12.28 4.87 -2.22
C ALA A 104 -12.26 3.87 -1.06
N GLN A 105 -12.24 2.57 -1.38
CA GLN A 105 -12.08 1.50 -0.39
C GLN A 105 -10.80 1.67 0.42
N TYR A 106 -9.66 1.91 -0.25
CA TYR A 106 -8.37 2.11 0.42
C TYR A 106 -8.40 3.27 1.43
N ARG A 107 -8.95 4.43 1.01
CA ARG A 107 -9.04 5.61 1.89
C ARG A 107 -10.00 5.39 3.05
N ALA A 108 -11.16 4.79 2.80
CA ALA A 108 -12.17 4.53 3.83
C ALA A 108 -11.67 3.50 4.87
N ASP A 109 -11.04 2.41 4.42
CA ASP A 109 -10.50 1.38 5.31
C ASP A 109 -9.31 1.92 6.12
N ALA A 110 -8.40 2.68 5.49
CA ALA A 110 -7.31 3.34 6.19
C ALA A 110 -7.86 4.26 7.30
N GLN A 111 -8.77 5.17 6.95
CA GLN A 111 -9.37 6.10 7.91
C GLN A 111 -10.05 5.36 9.07
N LYS A 112 -10.83 4.30 8.79
CA LYS A 112 -11.49 3.48 9.82
C LYS A 112 -10.48 2.91 10.82
N LEU A 113 -9.37 2.36 10.31
CA LEU A 113 -8.33 1.80 11.16
C LEU A 113 -7.60 2.90 11.94
N GLU A 114 -7.37 4.07 11.35
CA GLU A 114 -6.75 5.21 12.04
C GLU A 114 -7.61 5.73 13.20
N GLU A 115 -8.90 5.90 12.96
CA GLU A 115 -9.87 6.33 13.98
C GLU A 115 -9.96 5.32 15.12
N TRP A 116 -10.03 4.03 14.80
CA TRP A 116 -10.01 2.97 15.81
C TRP A 116 -8.72 3.01 16.62
N ALA A 117 -7.55 3.02 15.96
CA ALA A 117 -6.24 2.99 16.61
C ALA A 117 -6.00 4.20 17.53
N SER A 118 -6.44 5.39 17.11
CA SER A 118 -6.32 6.63 17.89
C SER A 118 -7.11 6.58 19.21
N GLY A 119 -8.15 5.74 19.28
CA GLY A 119 -8.93 5.50 20.50
C GLY A 119 -8.40 4.35 21.38
N GLN A 120 -7.31 3.68 20.98
CA GLN A 120 -6.76 2.54 21.72
C GLN A 120 -5.63 2.95 22.67
N SER A 121 -5.49 2.20 23.75
CA SER A 121 -4.25 2.06 24.52
C SER A 121 -3.46 0.83 24.05
N ALA A 122 -2.17 0.77 24.43
CA ALA A 122 -1.30 -0.37 24.14
C ALA A 122 -1.89 -1.74 24.55
N SER A 123 -2.57 -1.82 25.71
CA SER A 123 -3.23 -3.06 26.15
C SER A 123 -4.44 -3.37 25.29
N SER A 124 -5.32 -2.40 25.09
CA SER A 124 -6.57 -2.58 24.33
C SER A 124 -6.35 -2.93 22.86
N LEU A 125 -5.23 -2.48 22.28
CA LEU A 125 -4.80 -2.78 20.92
C LEU A 125 -4.34 -4.24 20.79
N VAL A 126 -3.57 -4.74 21.77
CA VAL A 126 -3.12 -6.14 21.81
C VAL A 126 -4.26 -7.10 22.14
N ASP A 127 -5.15 -6.69 23.04
CA ASP A 127 -6.30 -7.49 23.51
C ASP A 127 -7.50 -7.44 22.55
N TYR A 128 -7.31 -7.00 21.29
CA TYR A 128 -8.35 -6.89 20.28
C TYR A 128 -9.16 -8.20 20.12
N ALA A 129 -8.52 -9.36 20.28
CA ALA A 129 -9.14 -10.67 20.10
C ALA A 129 -10.24 -10.97 21.15
N SER A 130 -10.18 -10.33 22.31
CA SER A 130 -11.17 -10.47 23.40
C SER A 130 -12.40 -9.56 23.25
N ARG A 131 -12.39 -8.68 22.24
CA ARG A 131 -13.37 -7.62 22.04
C ARG A 131 -14.11 -7.80 20.73
N ASP A 132 -15.29 -7.21 20.63
CA ASP A 132 -16.09 -7.22 19.41
C ASP A 132 -16.24 -5.80 18.85
N GLY A 133 -16.17 -5.70 17.54
CA GLY A 133 -16.19 -4.45 16.78
C GLY A 133 -15.70 -4.71 15.35
N ASP A 134 -15.92 -3.74 14.47
CA ASP A 134 -15.60 -3.89 13.04
C ASP A 134 -14.09 -4.12 12.82
N VAL A 135 -13.25 -3.32 13.47
CA VAL A 135 -11.78 -3.44 13.33
C VAL A 135 -11.25 -4.66 14.06
N GLU A 136 -11.79 -4.98 15.24
CA GLU A 136 -11.49 -6.22 15.95
C GLU A 136 -11.80 -7.45 15.08
N GLY A 137 -12.94 -7.44 14.37
CA GLY A 137 -13.31 -8.47 13.41
C GLY A 137 -12.31 -8.60 12.25
N ILE A 138 -11.86 -7.48 11.69
CA ILE A 138 -10.81 -7.45 10.66
C ILE A 138 -9.51 -8.07 11.18
N LEU A 139 -9.06 -7.69 12.38
CA LEU A 139 -7.83 -8.21 12.97
C LEU A 139 -7.95 -9.70 13.31
N LYS A 140 -9.12 -10.17 13.77
CA LYS A 140 -9.40 -11.60 13.99
C LYS A 140 -9.34 -12.41 12.69
N ASP A 141 -9.91 -11.90 11.59
CA ASP A 141 -9.81 -12.53 10.28
C ASP A 141 -8.34 -12.64 9.82
N ILE A 142 -7.58 -11.54 9.93
CA ILE A 142 -6.15 -11.52 9.60
C ILE A 142 -5.40 -12.56 10.43
N ALA A 143 -5.63 -12.60 11.75
CA ALA A 143 -4.99 -13.54 12.65
C ALA A 143 -5.31 -15.00 12.30
N GLY A 144 -6.56 -15.29 11.94
CA GLY A 144 -7.00 -16.61 11.50
C GLY A 144 -6.31 -17.02 10.20
N ARG A 145 -6.21 -16.11 9.22
CA ARG A 145 -5.52 -16.37 7.95
C ARG A 145 -4.02 -16.56 8.13
N ALA A 146 -3.37 -15.70 8.91
CA ALA A 146 -1.94 -15.76 9.21
C ALA A 146 -1.55 -17.00 10.03
N GLY A 147 -2.43 -17.47 10.92
CA GLY A 147 -2.23 -18.70 11.70
C GLY A 147 -2.56 -20.00 10.94
N SER A 148 -3.21 -19.90 9.79
CA SER A 148 -3.57 -21.08 8.97
C SER A 148 -2.36 -21.64 8.20
N LYS A 149 -2.46 -22.89 7.72
CA LYS A 149 -1.46 -23.47 6.79
C LYS A 149 -1.50 -22.85 5.38
N GLY A 150 -2.36 -21.85 5.16
CA GLY A 150 -2.44 -21.11 3.90
C GLY A 150 -1.31 -20.10 3.74
N ASN A 151 -1.10 -19.64 2.50
CA ASN A 151 -0.15 -18.56 2.23
C ASN A 151 -0.80 -17.21 2.55
N PHE A 152 -0.65 -16.73 3.79
CA PHE A 152 -0.98 -15.35 4.13
C PHE A 152 -0.11 -14.40 3.28
N SER A 153 -0.75 -13.46 2.57
CA SER A 153 -0.08 -12.54 1.65
C SER A 153 0.54 -11.35 2.39
N TYR A 154 1.49 -11.65 3.26
CA TYR A 154 2.28 -10.63 3.94
C TYR A 154 3.00 -9.71 2.92
N SER A 155 3.08 -8.43 3.26
CA SER A 155 3.80 -7.43 2.49
C SER A 155 4.44 -6.38 3.39
N ARG A 156 5.35 -5.57 2.83
CA ARG A 156 5.91 -4.41 3.53
C ARG A 156 4.83 -3.41 3.95
N PHE A 157 3.82 -3.18 3.11
CA PHE A 157 2.72 -2.28 3.45
C PHE A 157 1.92 -2.81 4.65
N PHE A 158 1.76 -4.12 4.79
CA PHE A 158 1.17 -4.70 5.99
C PHE A 158 1.98 -4.35 7.25
N ALA A 159 3.32 -4.47 7.20
CA ALA A 159 4.18 -4.08 8.33
C ALA A 159 4.06 -2.59 8.66
N VAL A 160 4.04 -1.71 7.65
CA VAL A 160 3.82 -0.27 7.85
C VAL A 160 2.45 -0.01 8.48
N GLY A 161 1.41 -0.71 8.04
CA GLY A 161 0.07 -0.63 8.62
C GLY A 161 0.05 -1.01 10.10
N LEU A 162 0.71 -2.10 10.49
CA LEU A 162 0.85 -2.47 11.90
C LEU A 162 1.57 -1.41 12.72
N PHE A 163 2.66 -0.86 12.19
CA PHE A 163 3.37 0.21 12.87
C PHE A 163 2.53 1.47 12.98
N ARG A 164 1.73 1.80 11.96
CA ARG A 164 0.81 2.94 11.98
C ARG A 164 -0.27 2.80 13.04
N LEU A 165 -0.83 1.59 13.22
CA LEU A 165 -1.76 1.31 14.33
C LEU A 165 -1.11 1.59 15.70
N LEU A 166 0.14 1.13 15.89
CA LEU A 166 0.89 1.36 17.14
C LEU A 166 1.22 2.84 17.35
N GLU A 167 1.60 3.55 16.29
CA GLU A 167 1.91 4.99 16.34
C GLU A 167 0.69 5.78 16.80
N LEU A 168 -0.49 5.53 16.21
CA LEU A 168 -1.74 6.21 16.54
C LEU A 168 -2.24 5.91 17.96
N ALA A 169 -1.99 4.69 18.46
CA ALA A 169 -2.28 4.32 19.84
C ALA A 169 -1.21 4.79 20.85
N ASN A 170 -0.19 5.54 20.41
CA ASN A 170 0.98 5.93 21.19
C ASN A 170 1.64 4.74 21.92
N ALA A 171 1.75 3.61 21.22
CA ALA A 171 2.14 2.30 21.74
C ALA A 171 3.36 1.73 20.99
N THR A 172 4.34 2.57 20.66
CA THR A 172 5.50 2.22 19.81
C THR A 172 6.61 1.44 20.52
N GLU A 173 6.39 1.03 21.77
CA GLU A 173 7.34 0.21 22.52
C GLU A 173 7.57 -1.16 21.83
N PRO A 174 8.82 -1.64 21.72
CA PRO A 174 9.10 -2.92 21.05
C PRO A 174 8.34 -4.11 21.63
N THR A 175 8.08 -4.11 22.94
CA THR A 175 7.35 -5.16 23.64
C THR A 175 5.88 -5.25 23.21
N ILE A 176 5.27 -4.13 22.80
CA ILE A 176 3.89 -4.10 22.33
C ILE A 176 3.80 -4.62 20.90
N LEU A 177 4.76 -4.25 20.04
CA LEU A 177 4.88 -4.82 18.69
C LEU A 177 5.01 -6.36 18.75
N ASP A 178 5.78 -6.89 19.70
CA ASP A 178 5.95 -8.33 19.90
C ASP A 178 4.63 -9.02 20.21
N LYS A 179 3.89 -8.45 21.17
CA LYS A 179 2.58 -8.97 21.57
C LYS A 179 1.56 -8.90 20.43
N LEU A 180 1.53 -7.79 19.71
CA LEU A 180 0.64 -7.61 18.56
C LEU A 180 0.96 -8.61 17.44
N CYS A 181 2.25 -8.79 17.11
CA CYS A 181 2.67 -9.77 16.10
C CYS A 181 2.28 -11.20 16.51
N ALA A 182 2.47 -11.54 17.78
CA ALA A 182 2.07 -12.84 18.31
C ALA A 182 0.54 -13.03 18.24
N ALA A 183 -0.24 -12.04 18.65
CA ALA A 183 -1.70 -12.09 18.60
C ALA A 183 -2.24 -12.21 17.17
N LEU A 184 -1.57 -11.60 16.18
CA LEU A 184 -1.92 -11.69 14.77
C LEU A 184 -1.34 -12.92 14.05
N ASN A 185 -0.58 -13.78 14.73
CA ASN A 185 0.15 -14.90 14.13
C ASN A 185 1.11 -14.48 12.99
N VAL A 186 1.70 -13.29 13.06
CA VAL A 186 2.65 -12.78 12.05
C VAL A 186 4.10 -12.84 12.52
N ASN A 187 5.01 -13.06 11.57
CA ASN A 187 6.43 -13.20 11.87
C ASN A 187 7.07 -11.85 12.22
N LYS A 188 7.29 -11.58 13.52
CA LYS A 188 7.95 -10.36 14.02
C LYS A 188 9.24 -10.01 13.27
N LYS A 189 10.13 -10.98 13.04
CA LYS A 189 11.42 -10.74 12.35
C LYS A 189 11.23 -10.19 10.93
N SER A 190 10.14 -10.54 10.25
CA SER A 190 9.81 -10.02 8.92
C SER A 190 9.29 -8.59 9.03
N VAL A 191 8.45 -8.32 10.03
CA VAL A 191 7.95 -6.97 10.34
C VAL A 191 9.11 -6.02 10.64
N ASP A 192 10.02 -6.38 11.57
CA ASP A 192 11.19 -5.56 11.92
C ASP A 192 12.04 -5.22 10.68
N ARG A 193 12.34 -6.23 9.86
CA ARG A 193 13.13 -6.06 8.63
C ARG A 193 12.47 -5.06 7.67
N ASP A 194 11.16 -5.18 7.47
CA ASP A 194 10.44 -4.32 6.53
C ASP A 194 10.26 -2.90 7.07
N LEU A 195 10.11 -2.72 8.40
CA LEU A 195 10.08 -1.41 9.04
C LEU A 195 11.44 -0.69 8.93
N ASP A 196 12.55 -1.41 9.04
CA ASP A 196 13.87 -0.81 8.84
C ASP A 196 14.09 -0.38 7.38
N VAL A 197 13.65 -1.20 6.42
CA VAL A 197 13.67 -0.81 5.00
C VAL A 197 12.80 0.43 4.76
N TYR A 198 11.63 0.49 5.37
CA TYR A 198 10.71 1.62 5.25
C TYR A 198 11.31 2.93 5.81
N ARG A 199 11.86 2.89 7.02
CA ARG A 199 12.55 4.04 7.64
C ARG A 199 13.69 4.57 6.74
N ASN A 200 14.46 3.66 6.16
CA ASN A 200 15.53 4.03 5.23
C ASN A 200 15.01 4.66 3.93
N LEU A 201 13.86 4.21 3.41
CA LEU A 201 13.21 4.80 2.24
C LEU A 201 12.74 6.22 2.53
N LEU A 202 12.04 6.43 3.66
CA LEU A 202 11.55 7.75 4.07
C LEU A 202 12.70 8.74 4.31
N SER A 203 13.77 8.32 4.99
CA SER A 203 14.93 9.18 5.24
C SER A 203 15.56 9.68 3.94
N LYS A 204 15.68 8.82 2.92
CA LYS A 204 16.17 9.22 1.58
C LYS A 204 15.22 10.20 0.88
N LEU A 205 13.91 10.02 1.03
CA LEU A 205 12.91 10.92 0.46
C LEU A 205 12.95 12.31 1.09
N VAL A 206 13.05 12.39 2.42
CA VAL A 206 13.17 13.66 3.15
C VAL A 206 14.41 14.41 2.70
N GLN A 207 15.58 13.75 2.67
CA GLN A 207 16.83 14.34 2.19
C GLN A 207 16.73 14.84 0.74
N ALA A 208 16.09 14.06 -0.15
CA ALA A 208 15.90 14.47 -1.54
C ALA A 208 15.00 15.73 -1.66
N LYS A 209 13.95 15.84 -0.84
CA LYS A 209 13.04 16.99 -0.81
C LYS A 209 13.74 18.25 -0.29
N GLU A 210 14.56 18.12 0.75
CA GLU A 210 15.36 19.22 1.30
C GLU A 210 16.30 19.80 0.23
N LEU A 211 17.05 18.94 -0.48
CA LEU A 211 17.95 19.35 -1.57
C LEU A 211 17.20 20.08 -2.70
N LEU A 212 15.98 19.63 -3.04
CA LEU A 212 15.14 20.28 -4.05
C LEU A 212 14.68 21.67 -3.58
N ASN A 213 14.23 21.78 -2.33
CA ASN A 213 13.79 23.05 -1.75
C ASN A 213 14.95 24.05 -1.70
N GLU A 214 16.15 23.61 -1.34
CA GLU A 214 17.36 24.44 -1.40
C GLU A 214 17.71 24.88 -2.83
N TYR A 215 17.57 23.99 -3.80
CA TYR A 215 17.78 24.32 -5.21
C TYR A 215 16.77 25.37 -5.71
N ILE A 216 15.47 25.16 -5.45
CA ILE A 216 14.41 26.11 -5.82
C ILE A 216 14.63 27.45 -5.11
N GLY A 217 14.99 27.44 -3.83
CA GLY A 217 15.29 28.65 -3.06
C GLY A 217 16.46 29.43 -3.66
N ARG A 218 17.53 28.75 -4.08
CA ARG A 218 18.67 29.38 -4.76
C ARG A 218 18.27 29.97 -6.11
N GLU A 219 17.48 29.26 -6.90
CA GLU A 219 17.05 29.76 -8.22
C GLU A 219 16.08 30.94 -8.13
N LYS A 220 15.22 30.99 -7.09
CA LYS A 220 14.37 32.16 -6.82
C LYS A 220 15.20 33.39 -6.45
N LYS A 221 16.17 33.25 -5.53
CA LYS A 221 17.08 34.35 -5.14
C LYS A 221 17.86 34.92 -6.34
N LYS A 222 18.43 34.05 -7.19
CA LYS A 222 19.13 34.49 -8.41
C LYS A 222 18.24 35.22 -9.41
N LYS A 223 16.93 34.96 -9.41
CA LYS A 223 15.96 35.66 -10.26
C LYS A 223 15.50 36.99 -9.65
N GLU A 224 15.47 37.10 -8.33
CA GLU A 224 15.17 38.35 -7.61
C GLU A 224 16.35 39.33 -7.64
N GLU A 225 17.58 38.83 -7.76
CA GLU A 225 18.81 39.62 -7.88
C GLU A 225 19.13 40.06 -9.34
N ARG A 226 18.30 39.68 -10.32
CA ARG A 226 18.43 40.05 -11.75
C ARG A 226 17.40 41.08 -12.17
#